data_AF-A0A7X7SL46-F1
#
_entry.id   AF-A0A7X7SL46-F1
#
_cell.length_a   1.000
_cell.length_b   1.000
_cell.length_c   1.000
_cell.angle_alpha   90.00
_cell.angle_beta   90.00
_cell.angle_gamma   90.00
#
_symmetry.space_group_name_H-M   'P 1'
#
loop_
_entity.id
_entity.type
_entity.pdbx_description
1 polymer ?
#
loop_
_entity_poly.entity_id
_entity_poly.type
_entity_poly.pdbx_seq_one_letter_code
_entity_poly.pdbx_strand_id
1 'polypeptide(L)'
;MTRHRLVRQLSSCLIIAGGIVLAYPLWSAGYAEVQQARLGETYRQSEQAFLRALRRQSPSPAVDDPYTRIASLANRFARRLRSGQPIGRLRNKRIGLNSVVLQGRARGAATDPDQTLLRSGPVHYANTPLPGQGQPFAVAGHRTTYGAPFRNLDRLRPGDQLVLVTPYATFTYRVAK
;
A
#
# COMPACT_ATOMS: atom_id res chain seq x y z
N MET A 1 -8.24 -39.20 -44.39
CA MET A 1 -9.26 -38.21 -43.95
C MET A 1 -8.97 -37.51 -42.59
N THR A 2 -7.78 -37.64 -42.00
CA THR A 2 -7.50 -37.22 -40.61
C THR A 2 -6.68 -35.92 -40.46
N ARG A 3 -5.85 -35.55 -41.45
CA ARG A 3 -4.96 -34.37 -41.36
C ARG A 3 -5.70 -33.02 -41.29
N HIS A 4 -6.76 -32.81 -42.06
CA HIS A 4 -7.50 -31.54 -42.06
C HIS A 4 -8.25 -31.27 -40.75
N ARG A 5 -8.70 -32.32 -40.04
CA ARG A 5 -9.35 -32.17 -38.73
C ARG A 5 -8.36 -31.77 -37.64
N LEU A 6 -7.16 -32.36 -37.67
CA LEU A 6 -6.07 -32.05 -36.73
C LEU A 6 -5.59 -30.60 -36.88
N VAL A 7 -5.40 -30.12 -38.11
CA VAL A 7 -4.99 -28.73 -38.36
C VAL A 7 -6.04 -27.76 -37.84
N ARG A 8 -7.34 -28.01 -38.09
CA ARG A 8 -8.43 -27.16 -37.59
C ARG A 8 -8.50 -27.12 -36.07
N GLN A 9 -8.33 -28.27 -35.41
CA GLN A 9 -8.30 -28.34 -33.95
C GLN A 9 -7.10 -27.57 -33.37
N LEU A 10 -5.91 -27.69 -33.97
CA LEU A 10 -4.72 -26.93 -33.60
C LEU A 10 -4.94 -25.42 -33.75
N SER A 11 -5.51 -24.97 -34.87
CA SER A 11 -5.84 -23.56 -35.10
C SER A 11 -6.85 -23.04 -34.08
N SER A 12 -7.92 -23.80 -33.78
CA SER A 12 -8.89 -23.43 -32.73
C SER A 12 -8.23 -23.31 -31.36
N CYS A 13 -7.36 -24.24 -30.98
CA CYS A 13 -6.63 -24.18 -29.71
C CYS A 13 -5.71 -22.96 -29.63
N LEU A 14 -5.01 -22.63 -30.72
CA LEU A 14 -4.14 -21.44 -30.79
C LEU A 14 -4.93 -20.13 -30.68
N ILE A 15 -6.10 -20.04 -31.33
CA ILE A 15 -6.97 -18.86 -31.23
C ILE A 15 -7.51 -18.70 -29.82
N ILE A 16 -7.95 -19.79 -29.18
CA ILE A 16 -8.44 -19.76 -27.79
C ILE A 16 -7.30 -19.36 -26.83
N ALA A 17 -6.11 -19.97 -26.98
CA ALA A 17 -4.95 -19.64 -26.17
C ALA A 17 -4.53 -18.17 -26.35
N GLY A 18 -4.50 -17.67 -27.59
CA GLY A 18 -4.22 -16.27 -27.89
C GLY A 18 -5.26 -15.32 -27.27
N GLY A 19 -6.54 -15.68 -27.34
CA GLY A 19 -7.63 -14.93 -26.70
C GLY A 19 -7.47 -14.84 -25.18
N ILE A 20 -7.10 -15.94 -24.51
CA ILE A 20 -6.85 -15.96 -23.05
C ILE A 20 -5.67 -15.05 -22.70
N VAL A 21 -4.58 -15.10 -23.46
CA VAL A 21 -3.41 -14.23 -23.24
C VAL A 21 -3.75 -12.75 -23.41
N LEU A 22 -4.55 -12.41 -24.43
CA LEU A 22 -5.01 -11.04 -24.67
C LEU A 22 -6.03 -10.54 -23.64
N ALA A 23 -6.78 -11.44 -22.99
CA ALA A 23 -7.73 -11.10 -21.93
C ALA A 23 -7.05 -10.83 -20.58
N TYR A 24 -5.82 -11.32 -20.37
CA TYR A 24 -5.10 -11.20 -19.10
C TYR A 24 -4.92 -9.74 -18.60
N PRO A 25 -4.58 -8.74 -19.43
CA PRO A 25 -4.48 -7.35 -18.99
C PRO A 25 -5.81 -6.79 -18.46
N LEU A 26 -6.93 -7.12 -19.11
CA LEU A 26 -8.26 -6.68 -18.68
C LEU A 26 -8.65 -7.32 -17.35
N TRP A 27 -8.40 -8.63 -17.22
CA TRP A 27 -8.64 -9.36 -15.96
C TRP A 27 -7.81 -8.80 -14.80
N SER A 28 -6.52 -8.55 -15.03
CA SER A 28 -5.62 -8.03 -13.99
C SER A 28 -5.96 -6.60 -13.56
N ALA A 29 -6.42 -5.75 -14.48
CA ALA A 29 -6.89 -4.40 -14.16
C ALA A 29 -8.14 -4.44 -13.28
N GLY A 30 -9.15 -5.24 -13.65
CA GLY A 30 -10.37 -5.40 -12.83
C GLY A 30 -10.07 -5.97 -11.44
N TYR A 31 -9.16 -6.95 -11.35
CA TYR A 31 -8.72 -7.48 -10.06
C TYR A 31 -8.05 -6.40 -9.17
N ALA A 32 -7.22 -5.53 -9.76
CA ALA A 32 -6.56 -4.46 -9.02
C ALA A 32 -7.54 -3.42 -8.47
N GLU A 33 -8.58 -3.05 -9.23
CA GLU A 33 -9.62 -2.12 -8.79
C GLU A 33 -10.42 -2.69 -7.60
N VAL A 34 -10.86 -3.94 -7.70
CA VAL A 34 -11.57 -4.63 -6.62
C VAL A 34 -10.71 -4.70 -5.35
N GLN A 35 -9.42 -4.99 -5.51
CA GLN A 35 -8.49 -5.05 -4.39
C GLN A 35 -8.30 -3.69 -3.71
N GLN A 36 -8.15 -2.61 -4.49
CA GLN A 36 -8.02 -1.24 -3.96
C GLN A 36 -9.29 -0.78 -3.22
N ALA A 37 -10.47 -1.13 -3.72
CA ALA A 37 -11.74 -0.82 -3.06
C ALA A 37 -11.84 -1.49 -1.69
N ARG A 38 -11.49 -2.79 -1.60
CA ARG A 38 -11.46 -3.54 -0.33
C ARG A 38 -10.50 -2.91 0.68
N LEU A 39 -9.30 -2.56 0.26
CA LEU A 39 -8.31 -1.88 1.12
C LEU A 39 -8.80 -0.51 1.62
N GLY A 40 -9.53 0.23 0.78
CA GLY A 40 -10.14 1.50 1.15
C GLY A 40 -11.19 1.36 2.26
N GLU A 41 -12.03 0.31 2.21
CA GLU A 41 -13.00 -0.01 3.26
C GLU A 41 -12.29 -0.41 4.56
N THR A 42 -11.33 -1.34 4.50
CA THR A 42 -10.56 -1.75 5.67
C THR A 42 -9.83 -0.57 6.32
N TYR A 43 -9.29 0.35 5.50
CA TYR A 43 -8.68 1.57 6.01
C TYR A 43 -9.67 2.44 6.79
N ARG A 44 -10.82 2.75 6.20
CA ARG A 44 -11.88 3.52 6.88
C ARG A 44 -12.32 2.88 8.19
N GLN A 45 -12.47 1.55 8.23
CA GLN A 45 -12.83 0.84 9.45
C GLN A 45 -11.74 0.95 10.53
N SER A 46 -10.47 0.76 10.15
CA SER A 46 -9.33 0.87 11.07
C SER A 46 -9.14 2.29 11.63
N GLU A 47 -9.33 3.30 10.78
CA GLU A 47 -9.30 4.70 11.15
C GLU A 47 -10.39 5.02 12.17
N GLN A 48 -11.65 4.64 11.88
CA GLN A 48 -12.76 4.86 12.79
C GLN A 48 -12.55 4.14 14.14
N ALA A 49 -12.04 2.91 14.12
CA ALA A 49 -11.73 2.15 15.33
C ALA A 49 -10.68 2.86 16.18
N PHE A 50 -9.62 3.39 15.55
CA PHE A 50 -8.58 4.13 16.24
C PHE A 50 -9.08 5.46 16.80
N LEU A 51 -9.83 6.25 16.03
CA LEU A 51 -10.40 7.52 16.47
C LEU A 51 -11.40 7.33 17.63
N ARG A 52 -12.21 6.26 17.59
CA ARG A 52 -13.08 5.89 18.72
C ARG A 52 -12.26 5.54 19.97
N ALA A 53 -11.17 4.80 19.81
CA ALA A 53 -10.28 4.47 20.92
C ALA A 53 -9.58 5.71 21.51
N LEU A 54 -9.23 6.70 20.67
CA LEU A 54 -8.72 7.98 21.12
C LEU A 54 -9.77 8.78 21.90
N ARG A 55 -11.01 8.87 21.42
CA ARG A 55 -12.09 9.62 22.10
C ARG A 55 -12.44 9.06 23.48
N ARG A 56 -12.34 7.74 23.67
CA ARG A 56 -12.58 7.09 24.97
C ARG A 56 -11.50 7.37 26.00
N GLN A 57 -10.31 7.79 25.58
CA GLN A 57 -9.21 8.14 26.47
C GLN A 57 -9.20 9.66 26.62
N SER A 58 -9.34 10.16 27.85
CA SER A 58 -9.25 11.60 28.13
C SER A 58 -7.98 12.19 27.50
N PRO A 59 -8.02 13.43 27.00
CA PRO A 59 -6.84 14.09 26.45
C PRO A 59 -5.71 14.00 27.48
N SER A 60 -4.54 13.49 27.05
CA SER A 60 -3.30 13.66 27.82
C SER A 60 -3.17 15.15 28.16
N PRO A 61 -2.74 15.53 29.39
CA PRO A 61 -2.57 16.93 29.77
C PRO A 61 -1.83 17.67 28.67
N ALA A 62 -2.20 18.94 28.46
CA ALA A 62 -1.73 19.79 27.36
C ALA A 62 -0.23 19.62 27.10
N VAL A 63 0.11 18.73 26.15
CA VAL A 63 1.46 18.66 25.61
C VAL A 63 1.52 19.82 24.65
N ASP A 64 2.25 20.87 25.05
CA ASP A 64 2.41 22.10 24.27
C ASP A 64 3.17 21.85 22.96
N ASP A 65 4.05 20.85 22.94
CA ASP A 65 4.80 20.45 21.75
C ASP A 65 3.98 19.53 20.80
N PRO A 66 3.68 19.98 19.56
CA PRO A 66 3.02 19.16 18.56
C PRO A 66 3.77 17.87 18.20
N TYR A 67 5.11 17.87 18.21
CA TYR A 67 5.91 16.71 17.81
C TYR A 67 5.79 15.58 18.83
N THR A 68 5.94 15.90 20.11
CA THR A 68 5.74 14.95 21.22
C THR A 68 4.32 14.37 21.21
N ARG A 69 3.31 15.21 20.92
CA ARG A 69 1.93 14.74 20.76
C ARG A 69 1.79 13.75 19.62
N ILE A 70 2.35 14.03 18.44
CA ILE A 70 2.31 13.13 17.28
C ILE A 70 3.03 11.81 17.58
N ALA A 71 4.21 11.86 18.19
CA ALA A 71 4.95 10.67 18.59
C ALA A 71 4.15 9.79 19.56
N SER A 72 3.47 10.39 20.54
CA SER A 72 2.59 9.66 21.46
C SER A 72 1.42 8.97 20.75
N LEU A 73 0.83 9.62 19.74
CA LEU A 73 -0.26 9.07 18.94
C LEU A 73 0.24 7.94 18.03
N ALA A 74 1.39 8.12 17.39
CA ALA A 74 2.05 7.10 16.59
C ALA A 74 2.35 5.85 17.42
N ASN A 75 2.90 6.02 18.63
CA ASN A 75 3.15 4.92 19.58
C ASN A 75 1.85 4.17 19.95
N ARG A 76 0.76 4.91 20.21
CA ARG A 76 -0.56 4.31 20.49
C ARG A 76 -1.15 3.56 19.31
N PHE A 77 -0.94 4.08 18.10
CA PHE A 77 -1.38 3.44 16.86
C PHE A 77 -0.58 2.16 16.60
N ALA A 78 0.76 2.22 16.71
CA ALA A 78 1.68 1.09 16.53
C ALA A 78 1.30 -0.11 17.40
N ARG A 79 0.97 0.11 18.69
CA ARG A 79 0.58 -0.98 19.62
C ARG A 79 -0.68 -1.76 19.21
N ARG A 80 -1.54 -1.18 18.36
CA ARG A 80 -2.78 -1.81 17.89
C ARG A 80 -2.65 -2.36 16.48
N LEU A 81 -1.62 -1.94 15.76
CA LEU A 81 -1.42 -2.24 14.36
C LEU A 81 -0.88 -3.67 14.19
N ARG A 82 -1.55 -4.46 13.36
CA ARG A 82 -1.17 -5.84 13.02
C ARG A 82 -0.71 -5.94 11.57
N SER A 83 0.06 -6.98 11.24
CA SER A 83 0.44 -7.25 9.85
C SER A 83 -0.79 -7.34 8.94
N GLY A 84 -0.69 -6.75 7.75
CA GLY A 84 -1.78 -6.63 6.77
C GLY A 84 -2.78 -5.51 7.06
N GLN A 85 -2.75 -4.89 8.24
CA GLN A 85 -3.62 -3.74 8.52
C GLN A 85 -3.09 -2.47 7.87
N PRO A 86 -3.98 -1.57 7.46
CA PRO A 86 -3.57 -0.35 6.78
C PRO A 86 -3.07 0.70 7.78
N ILE A 87 -1.96 1.35 7.44
CA ILE A 87 -1.34 2.45 8.20
C ILE A 87 -1.94 3.79 7.82
N GLY A 88 -2.14 3.98 6.53
CA GLY A 88 -2.41 5.28 5.95
C GLY A 88 -2.48 5.23 4.43
N ARG A 89 -2.78 6.37 3.83
CA ARG A 89 -2.86 6.55 2.39
C ARG A 89 -1.71 7.41 1.90
N LEU A 90 -0.86 6.84 1.05
CA LEU A 90 0.26 7.53 0.41
C LEU A 90 -0.19 8.13 -0.93
N ARG A 91 0.09 9.42 -1.11
CA ARG A 91 -0.40 10.21 -2.24
C ARG A 91 0.70 11.04 -2.87
N ASN A 92 0.72 11.09 -4.19
CA ASN A 92 1.47 12.08 -4.97
C ASN A 92 0.72 12.36 -6.28
N LYS A 93 0.42 13.63 -6.54
CA LYS A 93 -0.36 14.04 -7.72
C LYS A 93 0.40 13.84 -9.03
N ARG A 94 1.70 14.11 -9.04
CA ARG A 94 2.54 14.11 -10.25
C ARG A 94 2.63 12.74 -10.89
N ILE A 95 2.76 11.69 -10.07
CA ILE A 95 2.90 10.32 -10.55
C ILE A 95 1.60 9.52 -10.47
N GLY A 96 0.49 10.16 -10.07
CA GLY A 96 -0.82 9.52 -9.89
C GLY A 96 -0.86 8.51 -8.72
N LEU A 97 0.08 8.59 -7.77
CA LEU A 97 0.13 7.68 -6.64
C LEU A 97 -1.02 7.99 -5.67
N ASN A 98 -1.83 6.99 -5.38
CA ASN A 98 -2.89 7.04 -4.38
C ASN A 98 -3.14 5.62 -3.87
N SER A 99 -2.38 5.19 -2.88
CA SER A 99 -2.40 3.80 -2.42
C SER A 99 -2.42 3.71 -0.90
N VAL A 100 -3.14 2.70 -0.39
CA VAL A 100 -3.14 2.37 1.03
C VAL A 100 -1.85 1.61 1.34
N VAL A 101 -1.11 2.07 2.34
CA VAL A 101 0.10 1.40 2.84
C VAL A 101 -0.30 0.41 3.93
N LEU A 102 0.13 -0.84 3.80
CA LEU A 102 -0.14 -1.91 4.76
C LEU A 102 1.03 -2.09 5.71
N GLN A 103 0.76 -2.51 6.94
CA GLN A 103 1.77 -2.93 7.90
C GLN A 103 2.35 -4.28 7.48
N GLY A 104 3.68 -4.36 7.35
CA GLY A 104 4.37 -5.63 7.15
C GLY A 104 4.42 -6.49 8.42
N ARG A 105 4.98 -7.69 8.28
CA ARG A 105 5.27 -8.57 9.41
C ARG A 105 6.72 -8.40 9.85
N ALA A 106 6.97 -8.26 11.15
CA ALA A 106 8.33 -8.37 11.69
C ALA A 106 8.80 -9.83 11.61
N ARG A 107 9.92 -10.09 10.95
CA ARG A 107 10.56 -11.42 10.86
C ARG A 107 12.02 -11.29 11.27
N GLY A 108 12.29 -11.36 12.58
CA GLY A 108 13.67 -11.24 13.10
C GLY A 108 14.38 -9.98 12.58
N ALA A 109 15.68 -10.09 12.33
CA ALA A 109 16.49 -9.02 11.74
C ALA A 109 16.25 -8.80 10.23
N ALA A 110 15.32 -9.54 9.60
CA ALA A 110 15.15 -9.48 8.15
C ALA A 110 14.61 -8.12 7.71
N THR A 111 15.37 -7.49 6.81
CA THR A 111 15.02 -6.24 6.11
C THR A 111 14.15 -6.50 4.89
N ASP A 112 13.45 -7.64 4.83
CA ASP A 112 12.63 -8.01 3.69
C ASP A 112 11.16 -7.65 3.92
N PRO A 113 10.50 -7.03 2.93
CA PRO A 113 9.08 -6.75 3.01
C PRO A 113 8.28 -8.06 2.91
N ASP A 114 7.08 -8.08 3.48
CA ASP A 114 6.18 -9.24 3.37
C ASP A 114 5.71 -9.40 1.92
N GLN A 115 6.34 -10.32 1.20
CA GLN A 115 6.10 -10.60 -0.23
C GLN A 115 4.65 -10.98 -0.53
N THR A 116 3.94 -11.59 0.43
CA THR A 116 2.54 -11.94 0.27
C THR A 116 1.67 -10.68 0.29
N LEU A 117 1.97 -9.75 1.20
CA LEU A 117 1.26 -8.48 1.31
C LEU A 117 1.57 -7.51 0.17
N LEU A 118 2.78 -7.57 -0.42
CA LEU A 118 3.15 -6.71 -1.55
C LEU A 118 2.22 -6.88 -2.77
N ARG A 119 1.60 -8.05 -2.92
CA ARG A 119 0.58 -8.31 -3.95
C ARG A 119 -0.70 -7.50 -3.75
N SER A 120 -0.91 -6.94 -2.56
CA SER A 120 -2.07 -6.11 -2.24
C SER A 120 -1.78 -4.62 -2.36
N GLY A 121 -0.52 -4.20 -2.28
CA GLY A 121 -0.14 -2.79 -2.38
C GLY A 121 1.17 -2.48 -1.67
N PRO A 122 1.48 -1.20 -1.41
CA PRO A 122 2.66 -0.81 -0.66
C PRO A 122 2.65 -1.36 0.77
N VAL A 123 3.80 -1.84 1.24
CA VAL A 123 3.97 -2.48 2.56
C VAL A 123 5.07 -1.77 3.33
N HIS A 124 4.77 -1.33 4.55
CA HIS A 124 5.73 -0.80 5.51
C HIS A 124 6.63 -1.90 6.05
N TYR A 125 7.93 -1.61 6.18
CA TYR A 125 8.86 -2.47 6.88
C TYR A 125 8.57 -2.46 8.37
N ALA A 126 8.09 -3.56 8.94
CA ALA A 126 7.67 -3.59 10.34
C ALA A 126 8.78 -3.27 11.36
N ASN A 127 10.05 -3.40 10.94
CA ASN A 127 11.22 -3.08 11.75
C ASN A 127 11.58 -1.58 11.71
N THR A 128 10.97 -0.80 10.81
CA THR A 128 11.13 0.66 10.80
C THR A 128 10.05 1.34 11.62
N PRO A 129 10.33 2.50 12.23
CA PRO A 129 9.31 3.24 12.97
C PRO A 129 8.23 3.82 12.06
N LEU A 130 7.03 3.98 12.62
CA LEU A 130 5.94 4.71 12.00
C LEU A 130 6.26 6.21 11.86
N PRO A 131 5.59 6.90 10.91
CA PRO A 131 5.72 8.34 10.73
C PRO A 131 5.46 9.10 12.04
N GLY A 132 6.35 10.04 12.37
CA GLY A 132 6.26 10.85 13.58
C GLY A 132 6.98 10.28 14.80
N GLN A 133 7.61 9.10 14.71
CA GLN A 133 8.46 8.54 15.77
C GLN A 133 9.92 9.02 15.71
N GLY A 134 10.24 10.02 14.87
CA GLY A 134 11.57 10.64 14.81
C GLY A 134 12.67 9.80 14.12
N GLN A 135 12.28 8.79 13.34
CA GLN A 135 13.18 7.88 12.63
C GLN A 135 12.65 7.57 11.22
N PRO A 136 13.47 7.01 10.31
CA PRO A 136 13.04 6.71 8.95
C PRO A 136 11.87 5.71 8.89
N PHE A 137 10.84 6.06 8.14
CA PHE A 137 9.71 5.18 7.79
C PHE A 137 9.94 4.62 6.39
N ALA A 138 10.07 3.30 6.26
CA ALA A 138 10.36 2.66 4.97
C ALA A 138 9.15 1.90 4.42
N VAL A 139 8.93 1.99 3.11
CA VAL A 139 7.83 1.31 2.41
C VAL A 139 8.35 0.66 1.14
N ALA A 140 7.96 -0.60 0.92
CA ALA A 140 8.19 -1.32 -0.33
C ALA A 140 6.90 -1.40 -1.16
N GLY A 141 7.03 -1.55 -2.48
CA GLY A 141 5.89 -1.70 -3.37
C GLY A 141 6.32 -2.10 -4.79
N HIS A 142 5.43 -2.78 -5.52
CA HIS A 142 5.74 -3.21 -6.89
C HIS A 142 5.74 -2.05 -7.89
N ARG A 143 6.68 -2.11 -8.85
CA ARG A 143 6.76 -1.20 -9.99
C ARG A 143 5.98 -1.68 -11.22
N THR A 144 5.77 -2.99 -11.38
CA THR A 144 5.24 -3.55 -12.65
C THR A 144 4.01 -4.43 -12.47
N THR A 145 3.84 -5.08 -11.32
CA THR A 145 2.79 -6.06 -11.07
C THR A 145 1.79 -5.57 -10.01
N TYR A 146 0.66 -6.27 -9.89
CA TYR A 146 -0.32 -6.08 -8.80
C TYR A 146 -0.79 -4.63 -8.62
N GLY A 147 -1.23 -4.00 -9.72
CA GLY A 147 -1.63 -2.59 -9.75
C GLY A 147 -0.47 -1.60 -9.79
N ALA A 148 0.78 -2.06 -9.58
CA ALA A 148 2.01 -1.32 -9.80
C ALA A 148 2.00 0.09 -9.16
N PRO A 149 1.77 0.21 -7.84
CA PRO A 149 1.63 1.52 -7.17
C PRO A 149 2.85 2.42 -7.39
N PHE A 150 4.03 1.83 -7.56
CA PHE A 150 5.30 2.53 -7.73
C PHE A 150 5.81 2.56 -9.18
N ARG A 151 4.92 2.33 -10.16
CA ARG A 151 5.26 2.29 -11.60
C ARG A 151 6.06 3.48 -12.08
N ASN A 152 5.66 4.66 -11.62
CA ASN A 152 6.13 5.96 -12.11
C ASN A 152 7.07 6.66 -11.11
N LEU A 153 7.68 5.96 -10.15
CA LEU A 153 8.61 6.59 -9.19
C LEU A 153 9.78 7.29 -9.90
N ASP A 154 10.22 6.77 -11.04
CA ASP A 154 11.25 7.36 -11.90
C ASP A 154 10.90 8.74 -12.48
N ARG A 155 9.63 9.14 -12.40
CA ARG A 155 9.18 10.47 -12.82
C ARG A 155 9.27 11.51 -11.71
N LEU A 156 9.52 11.11 -10.46
CA LEU A 156 9.70 12.04 -9.36
C LEU A 156 10.97 12.87 -9.56
N ARG A 157 10.95 14.10 -9.06
CA ARG A 157 12.12 14.99 -9.02
C ARG A 157 12.37 15.44 -7.59
N PRO A 158 13.61 15.81 -7.25
CA PRO A 158 13.90 16.49 -6.00
C PRO A 158 12.93 17.66 -5.75
N GLY A 159 12.41 17.75 -4.54
CA GLY A 159 11.42 18.75 -4.11
C GLY A 159 9.96 18.32 -4.23
N ASP A 160 9.64 17.29 -5.03
CA ASP A 160 8.27 16.77 -5.15
C ASP A 160 7.74 16.31 -3.79
N GLN A 161 6.45 16.56 -3.54
CA GLN A 161 5.80 16.20 -2.29
C GLN A 161 5.21 14.80 -2.32
N LEU A 162 5.47 14.03 -1.27
CA LEU A 162 4.82 12.76 -0.95
C LEU A 162 4.01 12.97 0.32
N VAL A 163 2.69 12.83 0.22
CA VAL A 163 1.77 13.05 1.35
C VAL A 163 1.28 11.72 1.88
N LEU A 164 1.55 11.45 3.15
CA LEU A 164 1.06 10.27 3.85
C LEU A 164 0.01 10.71 4.88
N VAL A 165 -1.23 10.31 4.66
CA VAL A 165 -2.35 10.58 5.57
C VAL A 165 -2.56 9.36 6.46
N THR A 166 -2.42 9.53 7.78
CA THR A 166 -2.72 8.50 8.78
C THR A 166 -3.89 8.93 9.67
N PRO A 167 -4.48 8.03 10.48
CA PRO A 167 -5.54 8.39 11.43
C PRO A 167 -5.14 9.38 12.53
N TYR A 168 -3.85 9.68 12.68
CA TYR A 168 -3.34 10.53 13.76
C TYR A 168 -2.64 11.82 13.28
N ALA A 169 -2.11 11.84 12.06
CA ALA A 169 -1.45 13.02 11.50
C ALA A 169 -1.31 12.91 9.98
N THR A 170 -1.04 14.04 9.32
CA THR A 170 -0.64 14.07 7.92
C THR A 170 0.84 14.44 7.82
N PHE A 171 1.60 13.62 7.10
CA PHE A 171 3.04 13.80 6.90
C PHE A 171 3.30 14.20 5.45
N THR A 172 4.05 15.28 5.26
CA THR A 172 4.50 15.70 3.94
C THR A 172 6.01 15.52 3.86
N TYR A 173 6.43 14.58 3.01
CA TYR A 173 7.82 14.34 2.68
C TYR A 173 8.17 15.06 1.38
N ARG A 174 9.45 15.41 1.23
CA ARG A 174 9.99 15.91 -0.04
C ARG A 174 10.98 14.89 -0.58
N VAL A 175 10.89 14.62 -1.87
CA VAL A 175 11.89 13.81 -2.57
C VAL A 175 13.21 14.56 -2.51
N ALA A 176 14.25 13.89 -2.00
CA ALA A 176 15.58 14.47 -1.89
C ALA A 176 16.49 14.02 -3.04
N LYS A 177 16.34 12.76 -3.48
CA LYS A 177 17.14 12.10 -4.50
C LYS A 177 16.27 11.11 -5.26
#